data_AF-A0A1A0JQM4-F1
#
_entry.id   AF-A0A1A0JQM4-F1
#
_cell.length_a   1.000
_cell.length_b   1.000
_cell.length_c   1.000
_cell.angle_alpha   90.00
_cell.angle_beta   90.00
_cell.angle_gamma   90.00
#
_symmetry.space_group_name_H-M   'P 1'
#
loop_
_entity.id
_entity.type
_entity.pdbx_description
1 polymer ?
#
loop_
_entity_poly.entity_id
_entity_poly.type
_entity_poly.pdbx_seq_one_letter_code
_entity_poly.pdbx_strand_id
1 'polypeptide(L)'
;MPFHAEGDQLNAFAQEMEKKHQDIAGMIQAAHGNATDLQGPAFQGGAGKAFQATFEQFLTAANKMNDALLQNSENLKSAGSKYAEMEEQNLSHLQQSANSPSLNWT
;
A
#
# COMPACT_ATOMS: atom_id res chain seq x y z
N MET A 1 -1.92 11.96 -25.93
CA MET A 1 -2.18 10.58 -25.44
C MET A 1 -1.72 10.52 -23.99
N PRO A 2 -2.59 10.34 -22.98
CA PRO A 2 -2.23 10.67 -21.58
C PRO A 2 -1.94 9.50 -20.62
N PHE A 3 -2.02 8.22 -21.01
CA PHE A 3 -1.99 7.11 -20.02
C PHE A 3 -0.63 6.73 -19.43
N HIS A 4 0.49 7.16 -20.02
CA HIS A 4 1.80 6.99 -19.38
C HIS A 4 1.91 7.74 -18.04
N ALA A 5 1.12 8.82 -17.86
CA ALA A 5 1.13 9.58 -16.63
C ALA A 5 0.53 8.81 -15.43
N GLU A 6 -0.41 7.89 -15.65
CA GLU A 6 -1.06 7.13 -14.57
C GLU A 6 -0.14 6.05 -13.98
N GLY A 7 0.67 5.38 -14.80
CA GLY A 7 1.64 4.39 -14.33
C GLY A 7 2.73 5.01 -13.45
N ASP A 8 3.28 6.15 -13.87
CA ASP A 8 4.28 6.88 -13.09
C ASP A 8 3.70 7.45 -11.79
N GLN A 9 2.46 7.97 -11.83
CA GLN A 9 1.76 8.46 -10.64
C GLN A 9 1.43 7.35 -9.65
N LEU A 10 1.00 6.17 -10.11
CA LEU A 10 0.75 5.02 -9.25
C LEU A 10 2.03 4.47 -8.63
N ASN A 11 3.15 4.49 -9.37
CA ASN A 11 4.44 4.09 -8.83
C ASN A 11 4.96 5.09 -7.79
N ALA A 12 4.79 6.40 -8.02
CA ALA A 12 5.12 7.44 -7.06
C ALA A 12 4.27 7.33 -5.79
N PHE A 13 2.96 7.10 -5.94
CA PHE A 13 2.06 6.82 -4.82
C PHE A 13 2.50 5.59 -4.02
N ALA A 14 2.87 4.50 -4.72
CA ALA A 14 3.31 3.28 -4.06
C ALA A 14 4.60 3.49 -3.25
N GLN A 15 5.57 4.22 -3.79
CA GLN A 15 6.80 4.60 -3.08
C GLN A 15 6.51 5.50 -1.88
N GLU A 16 5.57 6.45 -2.00
CA GLU A 16 5.18 7.30 -0.89
C GLU A 16 4.53 6.48 0.24
N MET A 17 3.69 5.52 -0.11
CA MET A 17 3.05 4.63 0.85
C MET A 17 4.05 3.70 1.55
N GLU A 18 5.04 3.18 0.81
CA GLU A 18 6.12 2.38 1.39
C GLU A 18 6.98 3.21 2.36
N LYS A 19 7.26 4.47 2.01
CA LYS A 19 7.95 5.40 2.91
C LYS A 19 7.15 5.67 4.18
N LYS A 20 5.86 6.01 4.06
CA LYS A 20 4.98 6.20 5.23
C LYS A 20 4.92 4.94 6.09
N HIS A 21 4.91 3.77 5.46
CA HIS A 21 4.94 2.49 6.16
C HIS A 21 6.19 2.34 7.02
N GLN A 22 7.37 2.65 6.46
CA GLN A 22 8.64 2.63 7.19
C GLN A 22 8.66 3.66 8.33
N ASP A 23 8.15 4.88 8.09
CA ASP A 23 8.07 5.93 9.09
C ASP A 23 7.18 5.52 10.28
N ILE A 24 6.01 4.95 10.00
CA ILE A 24 5.08 4.44 11.03
C ILE A 24 5.72 3.29 11.81
N ALA A 25 6.40 2.36 11.14
CA ALA A 25 7.12 1.28 11.80
C ALA A 25 8.21 1.80 12.75
N GLY A 26 8.96 2.82 12.31
CA GLY A 26 9.94 3.51 13.15
C GLY A 26 9.32 4.17 14.39
N MET A 27 8.16 4.84 14.22
CA MET A 27 7.42 5.42 15.34
C MET A 27 6.92 4.37 16.34
N ILE A 28 6.41 3.23 15.85
CA ILE A 28 5.97 2.09 16.68
C ILE A 28 7.15 1.53 17.49
N GLN A 29 8.32 1.36 16.86
CA GLN A 29 9.53 0.89 17.55
C GLN A 29 10.03 1.87 18.60
N ALA A 30 10.06 3.18 18.27
CA ALA A 30 10.43 4.22 19.23
C ALA A 30 9.47 4.29 20.42
N ALA A 31 8.17 4.16 20.16
CA ALA A 31 7.13 4.10 21.18
C ALA A 31 7.32 2.89 22.10
N HIS A 32 7.67 1.72 21.55
CA HIS A 32 8.01 0.53 22.33
C HIS A 32 9.25 0.73 23.19
N GLY A 33 10.32 1.33 22.63
CA GLY A 33 11.52 1.69 23.39
C GLY A 33 11.22 2.58 24.59
N ASN A 34 10.50 3.68 24.37
CA ASN A 34 10.09 4.60 25.44
C ASN A 34 9.19 3.92 26.49
N ALA A 35 8.28 3.03 26.08
CA ALA A 35 7.46 2.26 27.01
C ALA A 35 8.30 1.30 27.86
N THR A 36 9.43 0.83 27.34
CA THR A 36 10.39 0.00 28.07
C THR A 36 11.14 0.84 29.12
N ASP A 37 11.54 2.05 28.78
CA ASP A 37 12.18 3.00 29.70
C ASP A 37 11.22 3.50 30.80
N LEU A 38 9.92 3.58 30.49
CA LEU A 38 8.87 3.92 31.45
C LEU A 38 8.60 2.83 32.50
N GLN A 39 9.16 1.62 32.37
CA GLN A 39 9.04 0.53 33.36
C GLN A 39 9.81 0.78 34.67
N GLY A 40 10.15 2.03 34.97
CA GLY A 40 10.67 2.44 36.26
C GLY A 40 9.65 2.24 37.41
N PRO A 41 10.06 2.49 38.66
CA PRO A 41 9.23 2.26 39.86
C PRO A 41 7.84 2.95 39.83
N ALA A 42 7.65 3.97 38.99
CA ALA A 42 6.35 4.63 38.76
C ALA A 42 5.31 3.75 38.03
N PHE A 43 5.73 2.72 37.29
CA PHE A 43 4.86 1.77 36.59
C PHE A 43 4.83 0.38 37.26
N GLN A 44 5.37 0.25 38.48
CA GLN A 44 5.29 -0.99 39.24
C GLN A 44 3.91 -1.15 39.89
N GLY A 45 3.07 -2.02 39.33
CA GLY A 45 1.76 -2.36 39.89
C GLY A 45 0.71 -2.76 38.84
N GLY A 46 -0.53 -2.98 39.29
CA GLY A 46 -1.66 -3.34 38.40
C GLY A 46 -1.94 -2.30 37.31
N ALA A 47 -1.76 -1.01 37.62
CA ALA A 47 -1.94 0.08 36.66
C ALA A 47 -0.88 0.08 35.55
N GLY A 48 0.38 -0.24 35.88
CA GLY A 48 1.44 -0.35 34.88
C GLY A 48 1.25 -1.53 33.92
N LYS A 49 0.78 -2.67 34.44
CA LYS A 49 0.40 -3.83 33.61
C LYS A 49 -0.77 -3.52 32.68
N ALA A 50 -1.78 -2.82 33.17
CA ALA A 50 -2.91 -2.40 32.34
C ALA A 50 -2.47 -1.43 31.24
N PHE A 51 -1.60 -0.46 31.58
CA PHE A 51 -1.02 0.45 30.60
C PHE A 51 -0.20 -0.30 29.53
N GLN A 52 0.69 -1.21 29.93
CA GLN A 52 1.45 -2.06 29.01
C GLN A 52 0.53 -2.85 28.08
N ALA A 53 -0.50 -3.50 28.62
CA ALA A 53 -1.43 -4.30 27.81
C ALA A 53 -2.20 -3.45 26.80
N THR A 54 -2.69 -2.26 27.19
CA THR A 54 -3.35 -1.34 26.27
C THR A 54 -2.37 -0.81 25.21
N PHE A 55 -1.13 -0.56 25.61
CA PHE A 55 -0.08 -0.09 24.70
C PHE A 55 0.30 -1.17 23.67
N GLU A 56 0.48 -2.42 24.08
CA GLU A 56 0.71 -3.56 23.18
C GLU A 56 -0.44 -3.75 22.18
N GLN A 57 -1.69 -3.61 22.64
CA GLN A 57 -2.85 -3.64 21.75
C GLN A 57 -2.84 -2.50 20.74
N PHE A 58 -2.49 -1.28 21.18
CA PHE A 58 -2.33 -0.13 20.30
C PHE A 58 -1.25 -0.38 19.25
N LEU A 59 -0.06 -0.86 19.63
CA LEU A 59 1.02 -1.16 18.70
C LEU A 59 0.63 -2.27 17.71
N THR A 60 -0.10 -3.29 18.16
CA THR A 60 -0.62 -4.36 17.30
C THR A 60 -1.61 -3.82 16.27
N ALA A 61 -2.53 -2.96 16.69
CA ALA A 61 -3.49 -2.33 15.79
C ALA A 61 -2.80 -1.38 14.80
N ALA A 62 -1.80 -0.63 15.25
CA ALA A 62 -1.01 0.26 14.41
C ALA A 62 -0.23 -0.52 13.33
N ASN A 63 0.42 -1.64 13.68
CA ASN A 63 1.08 -2.52 12.71
C ASN A 63 0.08 -3.07 11.67
N LYS A 64 -1.07 -3.59 12.11
CA LYS A 64 -2.10 -4.08 11.19
C LYS A 64 -2.62 -3.01 10.24
N MET A 65 -2.82 -1.79 10.74
CA MET A 65 -3.24 -0.66 9.91
C MET A 65 -2.15 -0.33 8.88
N ASN A 66 -0.89 -0.35 9.29
CA ASN A 66 0.25 -0.10 8.42
C ASN A 66 0.36 -1.14 7.29
N ASP A 67 0.24 -2.42 7.63
CA ASP A 67 0.26 -3.53 6.67
C ASP A 67 -0.90 -3.41 5.66
N ALA A 68 -2.10 -3.05 6.14
CA ALA A 68 -3.27 -2.87 5.27
C ALA A 68 -3.09 -1.70 4.29
N LEU A 69 -2.42 -0.62 4.71
CA LEU A 69 -2.10 0.51 3.83
C LEU A 69 -1.11 0.10 2.73
N LEU A 70 -0.10 -0.70 3.07
CA LEU A 70 0.86 -1.24 2.10
C LEU A 70 0.19 -2.20 1.13
N GLN A 71 -0.61 -3.14 1.61
CA GLN A 71 -1.34 -4.08 0.77
C GLN A 71 -2.29 -3.35 -0.20
N ASN A 72 -2.97 -2.30 0.25
CA ASN A 72 -3.85 -1.52 -0.62
C ASN A 72 -3.05 -0.79 -1.72
N SER A 73 -1.90 -0.23 -1.38
CA SER A 73 -0.96 0.36 -2.34
C SER A 73 -0.51 -0.65 -3.41
N GLU A 74 -0.13 -1.87 -3.01
CA GLU A 74 0.24 -2.94 -3.95
C GLU A 74 -0.93 -3.35 -4.86
N ASN A 75 -2.13 -3.44 -4.30
CA ASN A 75 -3.34 -3.74 -5.08
C ASN A 75 -3.64 -2.66 -6.12
N LEU A 76 -3.49 -1.38 -5.76
CA LEU A 76 -3.66 -0.25 -6.69
C LEU A 76 -2.63 -0.29 -7.82
N LYS A 77 -1.37 -0.61 -7.49
CA LYS A 77 -0.31 -0.79 -8.49
C LYS A 77 -0.63 -1.95 -9.43
N SER A 78 -1.04 -3.10 -8.89
CA SER A 78 -1.41 -4.28 -9.70
C SER A 78 -2.62 -4.01 -10.59
N ALA A 79 -3.63 -3.31 -10.09
CA ALA A 79 -4.80 -2.92 -10.86
C ALA A 79 -4.40 -1.99 -12.02
N GLY A 80 -3.59 -0.96 -11.75
CA GLY A 80 -3.09 -0.05 -12.77
C GLY A 80 -2.32 -0.77 -13.89
N SER A 81 -1.42 -1.70 -13.54
CA SER A 81 -0.71 -2.50 -14.54
C SER A 81 -1.65 -3.36 -15.39
N LYS A 82 -2.65 -4.01 -14.78
CA LYS A 82 -3.65 -4.80 -15.52
C LYS A 82 -4.50 -3.95 -16.47
N TYR A 83 -4.87 -2.73 -16.06
CA TYR A 83 -5.61 -1.82 -16.93
C TYR A 83 -4.78 -1.40 -18.14
N ALA A 84 -3.49 -1.10 -17.95
CA ALA A 84 -2.59 -0.77 -19.04
C ALA A 84 -2.43 -1.94 -20.04
N GLU A 85 -2.25 -3.17 -19.54
CA GLU A 85 -2.15 -4.38 -20.38
C GLU A 85 -3.44 -4.64 -21.18
N MET A 86 -4.60 -4.52 -20.55
CA MET A 86 -5.90 -4.73 -21.20
C MET A 86 -6.18 -3.69 -22.28
N GLU A 87 -5.78 -2.43 -22.07
CA GLU A 87 -5.92 -1.38 -23.06
C GLU A 87 -5.00 -1.58 -24.27
N GLU A 88 -3.75 -2.00 -24.06
CA GLU A 88 -2.81 -2.33 -25.13
C GLU A 88 -3.34 -3.51 -25.98
N GLN A 89 -3.87 -4.55 -25.34
CA GLN A 89 -4.52 -5.67 -26.04
C GLN A 89 -5.74 -5.21 -26.83
N ASN A 90 -6.61 -4.36 -26.26
CA ASN A 90 -7.77 -3.83 -26.95
C ASN A 90 -7.39 -2.96 -28.15
N LEU A 91 -6.39 -2.08 -28.02
CA LEU A 91 -5.86 -1.29 -29.11
C LEU A 91 -5.30 -2.18 -30.23
N SER A 92 -4.54 -3.22 -29.88
CA SER A 92 -4.01 -4.20 -30.84
C SER A 92 -5.14 -4.94 -31.57
N HIS A 93 -6.17 -5.40 -30.85
CA HIS A 93 -7.35 -6.04 -31.45
C HIS A 93 -8.13 -5.10 -32.37
N LEU A 94 -8.34 -3.84 -31.97
CA LEU A 94 -8.99 -2.82 -32.80
C LEU A 94 -8.17 -2.51 -34.05
N GLN A 95 -6.85 -2.42 -33.96
CA GLN A 95 -5.97 -2.22 -35.11
C GLN A 95 -5.98 -3.43 -36.05
N GLN A 96 -5.96 -4.66 -35.53
CA GLN A 96 -6.04 -5.89 -36.33
C GLN A 96 -7.38 -6.02 -37.07
N SER A 97 -8.48 -5.67 -36.40
CA SER A 97 -9.82 -5.69 -37.00
C SER A 97 -10.03 -4.53 -37.99
N ALA A 98 -9.49 -3.35 -37.72
CA ALA A 98 -9.49 -2.22 -38.66
C ALA A 98 -8.61 -2.47 -39.90
N ASN A 99 -7.53 -3.26 -39.78
CA ASN A 99 -6.67 -3.64 -40.89
C ASN A 99 -7.14 -4.87 -41.68
N SER A 100 -8.27 -5.50 -41.33
CA SER A 100 -8.88 -6.54 -42.16
C SER A 100 -9.67 -5.89 -43.30
N PRO A 101 -9.18 -5.94 -44.57
CA PRO A 101 -9.90 -5.36 -45.69
C PRO A 101 -11.17 -6.17 -45.92
N SER A 102 -12.27 -5.45 -46.08
CA SER A 102 -13.59 -5.88 -46.53
C SER A 102 -13.61 -7.22 -47.27
N LEU A 103 -14.43 -8.14 -46.76
CA LEU A 103 -14.97 -9.31 -47.46
C LEU A 103 -15.34 -8.94 -48.89
N ASN A 104 -14.56 -9.45 -49.85
CA ASN A 104 -14.84 -9.32 -51.27
C ASN A 104 -16.04 -10.23 -51.61
N TRP A 105 -17.24 -9.63 -51.72
CA TRP A 105 -18.41 -10.26 -52.33
C TRP A 105 -18.50 -9.83 -53.79
N THR A 106 -17.78 -10.52 -54.67
CA THR A 106 -18.04 -10.56 -56.12
C THR A 106 -17.62 -11.90 -56.68
#